data_AF-A0A9E1ZKX5-F1
#
_entry.id   AF-A0A9E1ZKX5-F1
#
_cell.length_a   1.000
_cell.length_b   1.000
_cell.length_c   1.000
_cell.angle_alpha   90.00
_cell.angle_beta   90.00
_cell.angle_gamma   90.00
#
_symmetry.space_group_name_H-M   'P 1'
#
loop_
_entity.id
_entity.type
_entity.pdbx_description
1 polymer ?
#
loop_
_entity_poly.entity_id
_entity_poly.type
_entity_poly.pdbx_seq_one_letter_code
_entity_poly.pdbx_strand_id
1 'polypeptide(L)'
;MEQTERYHSLDFLRATAMYLGVILHVTILFGSPDRILWNFYGEYYQDPIDYQITWGIHLFRMQFFYLIAGFFAEMVYLKKGGKYFSLNRLKRILVPFIFGCLIIYPLTLGVFAVYNAELNGMSYLEQSLTFFLWECFSDTEYNPRITFVHFWFMWFLMIFYVIHVFGRIAFLGWIQKTKISHFITCIVDYCIDKRCGVFLLAGVTFCFHITVRSSIFLPDESHLDAALNDLAYYMVFYFFGVGLFHCKNFFS
;
A
#
# COMPACT_ATOMS: atom_id res chain seq x y z
N MET A 1 16.00 -1.42 -34.66
CA MET A 1 15.83 -0.64 -33.43
C MET A 1 14.46 -1.01 -32.88
N GLU A 2 14.40 -1.99 -31.98
CA GLU A 2 13.14 -2.29 -31.27
C GLU A 2 12.73 -1.03 -30.51
N GLN A 3 11.62 -0.43 -30.91
CA GLN A 3 11.00 0.61 -30.12
C GLN A 3 10.63 -0.03 -28.79
N THR A 4 11.29 0.43 -27.74
CA THR A 4 10.89 0.15 -26.37
C THR A 4 9.48 0.70 -26.22
N GLU A 5 8.46 -0.13 -26.43
CA GLU A 5 7.08 0.18 -26.05
C GLU A 5 7.08 0.45 -24.54
N ARG A 6 7.29 1.72 -24.19
CA ARG A 6 7.07 2.23 -22.85
C ARG A 6 5.56 2.23 -22.68
N TYR A 7 5.05 1.45 -21.74
CA TYR A 7 3.63 1.35 -21.43
C TYR A 7 3.08 2.68 -20.90
N HIS A 8 2.82 3.63 -21.80
CA HIS A 8 2.39 4.99 -21.46
C HIS A 8 1.09 4.99 -20.64
N SER A 9 0.19 4.05 -20.92
CA SER A 9 -1.07 3.93 -20.19
C SER A 9 -0.87 3.45 -18.75
N LEU A 10 0.09 2.56 -18.50
CA LEU A 10 0.43 2.13 -17.13
C LEU A 10 1.15 3.24 -16.35
N ASP A 11 2.03 4.00 -17.01
CA ASP A 11 2.69 5.15 -16.39
C ASP A 11 1.67 6.26 -16.05
N PHE A 12 0.68 6.49 -16.93
CA PHE A 12 -0.44 7.41 -16.67
C PHE A 12 -1.26 6.95 -15.46
N LEU A 13 -1.67 5.69 -15.43
CA LEU A 13 -2.50 5.13 -14.36
C LEU A 13 -1.77 5.20 -13.00
N ARG A 14 -0.46 4.93 -13.00
CA ARG A 14 0.39 5.11 -11.83
C ARG A 14 0.48 6.58 -11.41
N ALA A 15 0.68 7.50 -12.34
CA ALA A 15 0.73 8.93 -12.03
C ALA A 15 -0.59 9.42 -11.42
N THR A 16 -1.73 9.00 -11.97
CA THR A 16 -3.06 9.29 -11.41
C THR A 16 -3.20 8.74 -10.00
N ALA A 17 -2.81 7.48 -9.75
CA ALA A 17 -2.87 6.90 -8.40
C ALA A 17 -1.96 7.61 -7.39
N MET A 18 -0.79 8.11 -7.83
CA MET A 18 0.09 8.93 -7.00
C MET A 18 -0.55 10.30 -6.68
N TYR A 19 -1.19 10.93 -7.66
CA TYR A 19 -1.88 12.21 -7.47
C TYR A 19 -3.09 12.10 -6.54
N LEU A 20 -3.88 11.03 -6.66
CA LEU A 20 -4.97 10.72 -5.73
C LEU A 20 -4.47 10.55 -4.29
N GLY A 21 -3.22 10.13 -4.10
CA GLY A 21 -2.57 10.13 -2.81
C GLY A 21 -2.53 11.52 -2.17
N VAL A 22 -2.20 12.57 -2.93
CA VAL A 22 -2.17 13.95 -2.42
C VAL A 22 -3.56 14.40 -1.98
N ILE A 23 -4.59 14.14 -2.81
CA ILE A 23 -5.99 14.45 -2.48
C ILE A 23 -6.41 13.73 -1.19
N LEU A 24 -6.01 12.46 -1.03
CA LEU A 24 -6.30 11.70 0.18
C LEU A 24 -5.65 12.33 1.42
N HIS A 25 -4.40 12.81 1.35
CA HIS A 25 -3.74 13.42 2.51
C HIS A 25 -4.35 14.78 2.91
N VAL A 26 -5.02 15.46 1.98
CA VAL A 26 -5.77 16.68 2.31
C VAL A 26 -7.13 16.33 2.91
N THR A 27 -7.87 15.43 2.26
CA THR A 27 -9.24 15.05 2.66
C THR A 27 -9.28 14.24 3.96
N ILE A 28 -8.26 13.44 4.26
CA ILE A 28 -8.15 12.73 5.55
C ILE A 28 -8.13 13.72 6.73
N LEU A 29 -7.59 14.93 6.55
CA LEU A 29 -7.51 15.92 7.62
C LEU A 29 -8.91 16.41 8.04
N PHE A 30 -9.84 16.50 7.09
CA PHE A 30 -11.18 17.07 7.27
C PHE A 30 -12.31 16.02 7.23
N GLY A 31 -12.00 14.79 6.82
CA GLY A 31 -12.96 13.71 6.65
C GLY A 31 -12.65 12.40 7.37
N SER A 32 -11.56 12.29 8.16
CA SER A 32 -11.25 11.03 8.84
C SER A 32 -12.21 10.75 10.01
N PRO A 33 -12.86 9.57 10.06
CA PRO A 33 -13.56 9.08 11.26
C PRO A 33 -12.58 8.59 12.34
N ASP A 34 -11.33 8.32 11.94
CA ASP A 34 -10.33 7.75 12.82
C ASP A 34 -9.86 8.79 13.83
N ARG A 35 -9.94 8.40 15.09
CA ARG A 35 -9.61 9.19 16.29
C ARG A 35 -8.17 9.75 16.31
N ILE A 36 -7.34 9.38 15.33
CA ILE A 36 -5.94 9.80 15.17
C ILE A 36 -5.83 11.32 15.06
N LEU A 37 -6.82 12.03 14.53
CA LEU A 37 -6.80 13.50 14.47
C LEU A 37 -7.76 14.16 15.45
N TRP A 38 -8.76 13.42 15.94
CA TRP A 38 -9.81 13.97 16.80
C TRP A 38 -9.29 14.40 18.18
N ASN A 39 -8.28 13.71 18.72
CA ASN A 39 -7.62 14.12 19.97
C ASN A 39 -6.82 15.44 19.85
N PHE A 40 -6.64 15.96 18.63
CA PHE A 40 -5.73 17.08 18.33
C PHE A 40 -6.45 18.39 17.98
N TYR A 41 -7.71 18.30 17.51
CA TYR A 41 -8.53 19.45 17.16
C TYR A 41 -9.75 19.48 18.08
N GLY A 42 -9.87 20.50 18.93
CA GLY A 42 -10.95 20.63 19.91
C GLY A 42 -12.36 20.48 19.28
N GLU A 43 -12.86 21.52 18.61
CA GLU A 43 -14.13 21.45 17.88
C GLU A 43 -13.89 20.97 16.45
N TYR A 44 -13.95 19.66 16.23
CA TYR A 44 -13.88 19.05 14.91
C TYR A 44 -15.27 18.65 14.41
N TYR A 45 -15.64 19.10 13.21
CA TYR A 45 -16.81 18.64 12.49
C TYR A 45 -16.37 17.85 11.27
N GLN A 46 -16.72 16.56 11.21
CA GLN A 46 -16.42 15.71 10.08
C GLN A 46 -17.20 16.17 8.85
N ASP A 47 -16.51 16.55 7.78
CA ASP A 47 -17.16 16.81 6.49
C ASP A 47 -17.54 15.46 5.82
N PRO A 48 -18.84 15.19 5.59
CA PRO A 48 -19.28 13.98 4.90
C PRO A 48 -18.70 13.82 3.49
N ILE A 49 -18.38 14.92 2.80
CA ILE A 49 -17.85 14.90 1.44
C ILE A 49 -16.40 14.43 1.47
N ASP A 50 -15.56 15.05 2.30
CA ASP A 50 -14.16 14.67 2.44
C ASP A 50 -14.00 13.25 3.00
N TYR A 51 -14.92 12.82 3.87
CA TYR A 51 -15.02 11.43 4.30
C TYR A 51 -15.22 10.51 3.09
N GLN A 52 -16.22 10.76 2.25
CA GLN A 52 -16.50 9.89 1.10
C GLN A 52 -15.36 9.88 0.08
N ILE A 53 -14.69 11.01 -0.13
CA ILE A 53 -13.52 11.10 -1.03
C ILE A 53 -12.35 10.27 -0.47
N THR A 54 -12.05 10.44 0.82
CA THR A 54 -10.99 9.71 1.52
C THR A 54 -11.20 8.19 1.40
N TRP A 55 -12.41 7.73 1.74
CA TRP A 55 -12.78 6.32 1.65
C TRP A 55 -12.78 5.81 0.21
N GLY A 56 -13.35 6.59 -0.72
CA GLY A 56 -13.40 6.27 -2.15
C GLY A 56 -12.02 6.06 -2.75
N ILE A 57 -11.05 6.92 -2.44
CA ILE A 57 -9.68 6.77 -2.91
C ILE A 57 -9.00 5.58 -2.25
N HIS A 58 -9.14 5.43 -0.93
CA HIS A 58 -8.45 4.36 -0.20
C HIS A 58 -8.92 2.95 -0.62
N LEU A 59 -10.21 2.81 -0.96
CA LEU A 59 -10.87 1.56 -1.37
C LEU A 59 -10.20 0.82 -2.53
N PHE A 60 -9.53 1.53 -3.44
CA PHE A 60 -8.92 0.91 -4.62
C PHE A 60 -7.44 1.24 -4.80
N ARG A 61 -6.96 2.38 -4.27
CA ARG A 61 -5.60 2.87 -4.54
C ARG A 61 -4.54 1.87 -4.07
N MET A 62 -4.71 1.29 -2.89
CA MET A 62 -3.72 0.36 -2.32
C MET A 62 -3.69 -0.97 -3.08
N GLN A 63 -4.86 -1.52 -3.37
CA GLN A 63 -5.04 -2.74 -4.17
C GLN A 63 -4.44 -2.56 -5.56
N PHE A 64 -4.67 -1.40 -6.16
CA PHE A 64 -4.10 -1.04 -7.45
C PHE A 64 -2.56 -0.97 -7.42
N PHE A 65 -1.97 -0.34 -6.39
CA PHE A 65 -0.52 -0.32 -6.26
C PHE A 65 0.09 -1.72 -6.12
N TYR A 66 -0.54 -2.63 -5.36
CA TYR A 66 -0.09 -4.01 -5.26
C TYR A 66 -0.20 -4.77 -6.57
N LEU A 67 -1.30 -4.59 -7.31
CA LEU A 67 -1.50 -5.18 -8.64
C LEU A 67 -0.39 -4.74 -9.61
N ILE A 68 -0.14 -3.43 -9.73
CA ILE A 68 0.95 -2.92 -10.57
C ILE A 68 2.31 -3.41 -10.07
N ALA A 69 2.51 -3.46 -8.76
CA ALA A 69 3.78 -3.88 -8.19
C ALA A 69 4.09 -5.34 -8.54
N GLY A 70 3.09 -6.23 -8.54
CA GLY A 70 3.22 -7.61 -9.01
C GLY A 70 3.52 -7.70 -10.50
N PHE A 71 2.79 -6.93 -11.33
CA PHE A 71 3.03 -6.85 -12.78
C PHE A 71 4.47 -6.44 -13.12
N PHE A 72 4.94 -5.33 -12.55
CA PHE A 72 6.32 -4.87 -12.76
C PHE A 72 7.37 -5.74 -12.06
N ALA A 73 6.98 -6.52 -11.04
CA ALA A 73 7.89 -7.46 -10.42
C ALA A 73 8.28 -8.55 -11.40
N GLU A 74 7.28 -9.22 -11.98
CA GLU A 74 7.49 -10.31 -12.93
C GLU A 74 8.16 -9.81 -14.21
N MET A 75 7.76 -8.64 -14.73
CA MET A 75 8.41 -8.03 -15.89
C MET A 75 9.92 -7.81 -15.67
N VAL A 76 10.31 -7.24 -14.53
CA VAL A 76 11.74 -6.98 -14.24
C VAL A 76 12.48 -8.27 -13.97
N TYR A 77 11.85 -9.22 -13.27
CA TYR A 77 12.42 -10.53 -12.99
C TYR A 77 12.76 -11.27 -14.29
N LEU A 78 11.85 -11.29 -15.25
CA LEU A 78 12.06 -11.96 -16.55
C LEU A 78 13.06 -11.22 -17.44
N LYS A 79 13.02 -9.88 -17.50
CA LYS A 79 13.93 -9.11 -18.35
C LYS A 79 15.38 -9.07 -17.84
N LYS A 80 15.60 -9.09 -16.52
CA LYS A 80 16.92 -8.85 -15.91
C LYS A 80 17.42 -9.95 -14.97
N GLY A 81 16.60 -10.97 -14.71
CA GLY A 81 16.95 -12.10 -13.85
C GLY A 81 16.72 -11.84 -12.35
N GLY A 82 16.54 -12.93 -11.60
CA GLY A 82 16.16 -12.89 -10.18
C GLY A 82 17.19 -12.25 -9.25
N LYS A 83 18.49 -12.47 -9.48
CA LYS A 83 19.55 -11.85 -8.67
C LYS A 83 19.54 -10.32 -8.78
N TYR A 84 19.39 -9.80 -10.00
CA TYR A 84 19.29 -8.36 -10.24
C TYR A 84 18.00 -7.80 -9.63
N PHE A 85 16.88 -8.52 -9.79
CA PHE A 85 15.59 -8.14 -9.23
C PHE A 85 15.67 -7.96 -7.70
N SER A 86 16.13 -8.96 -6.96
CA SER A 86 16.17 -8.91 -5.49
C SER A 86 17.08 -7.78 -4.98
N LEU A 87 18.28 -7.61 -5.55
CA LEU A 87 19.19 -6.53 -5.14
C LEU A 87 18.63 -5.14 -5.45
N ASN A 88 18.04 -4.96 -6.63
CA ASN A 88 17.44 -3.68 -7.02
C ASN A 88 16.22 -3.32 -6.15
N ARG A 89 15.39 -4.30 -5.81
CA ARG A 89 14.22 -4.07 -4.95
C ARG A 89 14.62 -3.80 -3.51
N LEU A 90 15.58 -4.56 -2.96
CA LEU A 90 16.15 -4.29 -1.64
C LEU A 90 16.66 -2.85 -1.54
N LYS A 91 17.52 -2.40 -2.47
CA LYS A 91 18.05 -1.02 -2.42
C LYS A 91 16.96 0.06 -2.53
N ARG A 92 15.90 -0.19 -3.31
CA ARG A 92 14.87 0.82 -3.58
C ARG A 92 13.71 0.83 -2.58
N ILE A 93 13.59 -0.18 -1.74
CA ILE A 93 12.49 -0.30 -0.79
C ILE A 93 13.02 -0.37 0.63
N LEU A 94 14.01 -1.23 0.90
CA LEU A 94 14.58 -1.37 2.24
C LEU A 94 15.30 -0.09 2.68
N VAL A 95 16.05 0.56 1.79
CA VAL A 95 16.76 1.81 2.15
C VAL A 95 15.78 2.94 2.47
N PRO A 96 14.78 3.27 1.62
CA PRO A 96 13.77 4.27 1.98
C PRO A 96 12.93 3.88 3.19
N PHE A 97 12.65 2.59 3.39
CA PHE A 97 11.91 2.10 4.55
C PHE A 97 12.70 2.30 5.85
N ILE A 98 13.99 1.93 5.91
CA ILE A 98 14.84 2.15 7.08
C ILE A 98 14.99 3.65 7.36
N PHE A 99 15.25 4.45 6.33
CA PHE A 99 15.35 5.91 6.49
C PHE A 99 14.03 6.51 6.99
N GLY A 100 12.91 6.08 6.42
CA GLY A 100 11.58 6.49 6.84
C GLY A 100 11.29 6.12 8.29
N CYS A 101 11.65 4.90 8.69
CA CYS A 101 11.45 4.39 10.04
C CYS A 101 12.33 5.09 11.09
N LEU A 102 13.57 5.46 10.75
CA LEU A 102 14.51 6.06 11.72
C LEU A 102 14.42 7.58 11.81
N ILE A 103 13.96 8.26 10.75
CA ILE A 103 13.98 9.73 10.68
C ILE A 103 12.57 10.29 10.57
N ILE A 104 11.83 9.88 9.54
CA ILE A 104 10.50 10.45 9.26
C ILE A 104 9.52 10.04 10.34
N TYR A 105 9.54 8.77 10.74
CA TYR A 105 8.57 8.22 11.68
C TYR A 105 8.68 8.83 13.08
N PRO A 106 9.86 8.91 13.73
CA PRO A 106 9.99 9.59 15.02
C PRO A 106 9.61 11.06 14.93
N LEU A 107 9.97 11.74 13.83
CA LEU A 107 9.61 13.16 13.65
C LEU A 107 8.09 13.34 13.50
N THR A 108 7.42 12.49 12.74
CA THR A 108 5.95 12.53 12.65
C THR A 108 5.30 12.22 14.01
N LEU A 109 5.82 11.25 14.75
CA LEU A 109 5.37 10.92 16.10
C LEU A 109 5.62 12.05 17.09
N GLY A 110 6.72 12.78 16.96
CA GLY A 110 6.99 13.98 17.74
C GLY A 110 5.90 15.02 17.65
N VAL A 111 5.35 15.25 16.46
CA VAL A 111 4.22 16.19 16.27
C VAL A 111 3.01 15.71 17.07
N PHE A 112 2.76 14.40 17.13
CA PHE A 112 1.67 13.84 17.92
C PHE A 112 1.98 13.83 19.43
N ALA A 113 3.24 13.65 19.82
CA ALA A 113 3.70 13.61 21.20
C ALA A 113 3.61 14.98 21.90
N VAL A 114 3.72 16.09 21.16
CA VAL A 114 3.57 17.47 21.68
C VAL A 114 2.22 17.71 22.36
N TYR A 115 1.17 17.02 21.91
CA TYR A 115 -0.17 17.14 22.50
C TYR A 115 -0.44 16.10 23.59
N ASN A 116 0.55 15.26 23.92
CA ASN A 116 0.43 14.28 24.98
C ASN A 116 0.72 14.93 26.35
N ALA A 117 -0.27 14.91 27.24
CA ALA A 117 -0.18 15.57 28.55
C ALA A 117 0.93 14.97 29.45
N GLU A 118 1.27 13.70 29.28
CA GLU A 118 2.30 13.00 30.06
C GLU A 118 3.73 13.36 29.61
N LEU A 119 3.89 13.89 28.40
CA LEU A 119 5.18 14.28 27.82
C LEU A 119 5.45 15.79 27.89
N ASN A 120 4.56 16.56 28.52
CA ASN A 120 4.70 18.00 28.70
C ASN A 120 5.97 18.35 29.49
N GLY A 121 6.82 19.19 28.91
CA GLY A 121 8.05 19.68 29.53
C GLY A 121 9.35 19.06 28.99
N MET A 122 9.27 17.97 28.21
CA MET A 122 10.42 17.42 27.47
C MET A 122 10.69 18.22 26.19
N SER A 123 11.92 18.18 25.68
CA SER A 123 12.22 18.76 24.35
C SER A 123 11.53 17.95 23.24
N TYR A 124 11.25 18.56 22.09
CA TYR A 124 10.58 17.89 20.96
C TYR A 124 11.27 16.57 20.55
N LEU A 125 12.60 16.55 20.59
CA LEU A 125 13.39 15.36 20.24
C LEU A 125 13.22 14.25 21.29
N GLU A 126 13.24 14.60 22.57
CA GLU A 126 12.98 13.65 23.66
C GLU A 126 11.56 13.08 23.59
N GLN A 127 10.55 13.93 23.35
CA GLN A 127 9.16 13.49 23.18
C GLN A 127 9.03 12.51 21.99
N SER A 128 9.65 12.85 20.85
CA SER A 128 9.67 12.02 19.65
C SER A 128 10.28 10.65 19.89
N LEU A 129 11.44 10.60 20.57
CA LEU A 129 12.15 9.36 20.86
C LEU A 129 11.43 8.51 21.91
N THR A 130 10.94 9.13 22.99
CA THR A 130 10.19 8.44 24.04
C THR A 130 8.89 7.85 23.48
N PHE A 131 8.18 8.58 22.62
CA PHE A 131 6.95 8.09 21.99
C PHE A 131 7.24 7.01 20.92
N PHE A 132 8.33 7.14 20.16
CA PHE A 132 8.78 6.13 19.19
C PHE A 132 9.22 4.82 19.86
N LEU A 133 9.94 4.92 20.98
CA LEU A 133 10.47 3.80 21.73
C LEU A 133 9.52 3.33 22.85
N TRP A 134 8.32 3.87 22.92
CA TRP A 134 7.37 3.65 24.01
C TRP A 134 7.08 2.15 24.22
N GLU A 135 6.83 1.42 23.13
CA GLU A 135 6.57 -0.02 23.14
C GLU A 135 7.76 -0.87 23.63
N CYS A 136 8.98 -0.32 23.59
CA CYS A 136 10.21 -1.03 23.95
C CYS A 136 10.76 -0.63 25.34
N PHE A 137 10.37 0.53 25.87
CA PHE A 137 10.98 1.10 27.09
C PHE A 137 10.00 1.65 28.13
N SER A 138 8.69 1.71 27.85
CA SER A 138 7.72 2.20 28.83
C SER A 138 7.01 1.04 29.52
N ASP A 139 7.14 0.94 30.84
CA ASP A 139 6.38 0.01 31.71
C ASP A 139 4.89 0.39 31.84
N THR A 140 4.37 1.25 30.95
CA THR A 140 3.02 1.77 30.97
C THR A 140 2.13 1.01 29.99
N GLU A 141 0.89 0.70 30.40
CA GLU A 141 -0.10 -0.03 29.58
C GLU A 141 -0.62 0.76 28.35
N TYR A 142 -0.13 1.98 28.13
CA TYR A 142 -0.53 2.79 26.98
C TYR A 142 0.12 2.25 25.72
N ASN A 143 -0.66 1.57 24.88
CA ASN A 143 -0.23 1.19 23.53
C ASN A 143 -0.64 2.32 22.57
N PRO A 144 0.27 3.22 22.14
CA PRO A 144 -0.04 4.10 21.04
C PRO A 144 -0.23 3.20 19.81
N ARG A 145 -1.49 2.92 19.46
CA ARG A 145 -1.92 2.23 18.23
C ARG A 145 -1.58 3.03 16.96
N ILE A 146 -0.45 3.72 16.95
CA ILE A 146 0.10 4.41 15.81
C ILE A 146 1.26 3.54 15.36
N THR A 147 0.93 2.54 14.53
CA THR A 147 1.83 1.47 14.13
C THR A 147 2.02 1.52 12.63
N PHE A 148 3.25 1.82 12.18
CA PHE A 148 3.65 1.87 10.75
C PHE A 148 2.65 2.53 9.77
N VAL A 149 1.78 3.44 10.23
CA VAL A 149 0.66 4.02 9.45
C VAL A 149 1.09 4.55 8.07
N HIS A 150 2.31 5.09 7.99
CA HIS A 150 2.87 5.64 6.76
C HIS A 150 3.65 4.62 5.92
N PHE A 151 4.09 3.53 6.53
CA PHE A 151 5.09 2.61 5.97
C PHE A 151 4.60 1.16 5.82
N TRP A 152 3.38 0.85 6.27
CA TRP A 152 2.77 -0.49 6.17
C TRP A 152 2.76 -1.01 4.74
N PHE A 153 2.51 -0.13 3.77
CA PHE A 153 2.49 -0.48 2.36
C PHE A 153 3.82 -1.10 1.92
N MET A 154 4.94 -0.46 2.31
CA MET A 154 6.29 -0.95 2.00
C MET A 154 6.63 -2.22 2.77
N TRP A 155 6.22 -2.32 4.04
CA TRP A 155 6.37 -3.53 4.85
C TRP A 155 5.75 -4.75 4.18
N PHE A 156 4.48 -4.65 3.78
CA PHE A 156 3.75 -5.73 3.10
C PHE A 156 4.39 -6.04 1.74
N LEU A 157 4.84 -5.02 1.02
CA LEU A 157 5.47 -5.19 -0.27
C LEU A 157 6.80 -5.98 -0.16
N MET A 158 7.58 -5.77 0.91
CA MET A 158 8.78 -6.57 1.17
C MET A 158 8.43 -8.05 1.39
N ILE A 159 7.39 -8.33 2.20
CA ILE A 159 6.90 -9.70 2.43
C ILE A 159 6.46 -10.32 1.09
N PHE A 160 5.69 -9.60 0.27
CA PHE A 160 5.25 -10.09 -1.03
C PHE A 160 6.41 -10.34 -2.00
N TYR A 161 7.51 -9.57 -1.96
CA TYR A 161 8.68 -9.86 -2.77
C TYR A 161 9.42 -11.11 -2.32
N VAL A 162 9.54 -11.33 -1.02
CA VAL A 162 10.11 -12.56 -0.47
C VAL A 162 9.26 -13.75 -0.93
N ILE A 163 7.95 -13.70 -0.72
CA ILE A 163 7.02 -14.77 -1.12
C ILE A 163 7.02 -14.95 -2.64
N HIS A 164 7.12 -13.88 -3.42
CA HIS A 164 7.27 -13.98 -4.88
C HIS A 164 8.52 -14.77 -5.21
N VAL A 165 9.70 -14.38 -4.73
CA VAL A 165 10.98 -15.02 -5.11
C VAL A 165 11.00 -16.51 -4.74
N PHE A 166 10.53 -16.86 -3.53
CA PHE A 166 10.51 -18.25 -3.06
C PHE A 166 9.36 -19.07 -3.65
N GLY A 167 8.18 -18.47 -3.79
CA GLY A 167 6.96 -19.12 -4.27
C GLY A 167 6.82 -19.16 -5.79
N ARG A 168 7.68 -18.48 -6.54
CA ARG A 168 7.54 -18.32 -8.01
C ARG A 168 7.42 -19.63 -8.76
N ILE A 169 8.25 -20.63 -8.44
CA ILE A 169 8.24 -21.90 -9.18
C ILE A 169 6.89 -22.61 -9.02
N ALA A 170 6.39 -22.68 -7.79
CA ALA A 170 5.09 -23.26 -7.50
C ALA A 170 3.94 -22.44 -8.11
N PHE A 171 4.01 -21.11 -7.96
CA PHE A 171 2.99 -20.19 -8.46
C PHE A 171 2.89 -20.22 -9.99
N LEU A 172 4.02 -20.23 -10.71
CA LEU A 172 4.03 -20.34 -12.17
C LEU A 172 3.56 -21.71 -12.65
N GLY A 173 3.94 -22.78 -11.95
CA GLY A 173 3.44 -24.13 -12.26
C GLY A 173 1.91 -24.24 -12.08
N TRP A 174 1.33 -23.46 -11.17
CA TRP A 174 -0.12 -23.32 -11.03
C TRP A 174 -0.72 -22.41 -12.11
N ILE A 175 -0.11 -21.25 -12.37
CA ILE A 175 -0.68 -20.26 -13.28
C ILE A 175 -0.73 -20.72 -14.73
N GLN A 176 0.27 -21.50 -15.17
CA GLN A 176 0.30 -22.10 -16.49
C GLN A 176 -0.82 -23.13 -16.69
N LYS A 177 -1.33 -23.72 -15.61
CA LYS A 177 -2.45 -24.67 -15.65
C LYS A 177 -3.80 -23.96 -15.62
N THR A 178 -3.91 -22.84 -14.90
CA THR A 178 -5.11 -22.02 -14.87
C THR A 178 -5.20 -21.13 -16.10
N LYS A 179 -6.04 -21.49 -17.06
CA LYS A 179 -6.44 -20.57 -18.13
C LYS A 179 -7.26 -19.42 -17.52
N ILE A 180 -6.68 -18.23 -17.42
CA ILE A 180 -7.45 -17.03 -17.08
C ILE A 180 -8.50 -16.82 -18.18
N SER A 181 -9.74 -16.57 -17.78
CA SER A 181 -10.84 -16.35 -18.73
C SER A 181 -10.56 -15.13 -19.59
N HIS A 182 -10.85 -15.24 -20.89
CA HIS A 182 -10.77 -14.14 -21.86
C HIS A 182 -11.56 -12.89 -21.42
N PHE A 183 -12.60 -13.08 -20.61
CA PHE A 183 -13.37 -11.99 -20.02
C PHE A 183 -12.53 -11.13 -19.07
N ILE A 184 -11.70 -11.76 -18.22
CA ILE A 184 -10.86 -11.07 -17.23
C ILE A 184 -9.75 -10.28 -17.94
N THR A 185 -9.15 -10.85 -18.98
CA THR A 185 -8.14 -10.15 -19.79
C THR A 185 -8.74 -8.95 -20.51
N CYS A 186 -9.96 -9.07 -21.04
CA CYS A 186 -10.67 -7.95 -21.67
C CYS A 186 -11.00 -6.81 -20.70
N ILE A 187 -11.47 -7.13 -19.48
CA ILE A 187 -11.69 -6.14 -18.41
C ILE A 187 -10.41 -5.40 -18.08
N VAL A 188 -9.31 -6.14 -17.89
CA VAL A 188 -8.01 -5.58 -17.59
C VAL A 188 -7.52 -4.68 -18.72
N ASP A 189 -7.67 -5.11 -19.97
CA ASP A 189 -7.24 -4.35 -21.13
C ASP A 189 -8.04 -3.05 -21.26
N TYR A 190 -9.35 -3.12 -21.00
CA TYR A 190 -10.18 -1.94 -20.90
C TYR A 190 -9.72 -1.00 -19.77
N CYS A 191 -9.34 -1.54 -18.61
CA CYS A 191 -8.82 -0.76 -17.48
C CYS A 191 -7.50 -0.06 -17.79
N ILE A 192 -6.62 -0.71 -18.56
CA ILE A 192 -5.30 -0.17 -18.90
C ILE A 192 -5.41 0.83 -20.05
N ASP A 193 -6.27 0.58 -21.04
CA ASP A 193 -6.34 1.37 -22.26
C ASP A 193 -7.26 2.61 -22.14
N LYS A 194 -8.29 2.54 -21.30
CA LYS A 194 -9.22 3.66 -21.07
C LYS A 194 -8.89 4.44 -19.80
N ARG A 195 -8.94 5.77 -19.91
CA ARG A 195 -8.83 6.70 -18.76
C ARG A 195 -9.87 6.44 -17.65
N CYS A 196 -11.04 5.87 -18.01
CA CYS A 196 -12.08 5.49 -17.05
C CYS A 196 -11.81 4.15 -16.34
N GLY A 197 -10.73 3.45 -16.68
CA GLY A 197 -10.36 2.16 -16.08
C GLY A 197 -10.16 2.20 -14.57
N VAL A 198 -9.78 3.36 -14.04
CA VAL A 198 -9.67 3.61 -12.59
C VAL A 198 -11.00 3.35 -11.88
N PHE A 199 -12.13 3.80 -12.45
CA PHE A 199 -13.45 3.65 -11.85
C PHE A 199 -13.96 2.21 -11.93
N LEU A 200 -13.66 1.50 -13.03
CA LEU A 200 -14.01 0.09 -13.16
C LEU A 200 -13.23 -0.75 -12.16
N LEU A 201 -11.92 -0.49 -12.04
CA LEU A 201 -11.09 -1.12 -11.02
C LEU A 201 -11.61 -0.82 -9.61
N ALA A 202 -11.99 0.43 -9.33
CA ALA A 202 -12.57 0.82 -8.05
C ALA A 202 -13.86 0.05 -7.73
N GLY A 203 -14.73 -0.15 -8.72
CA GLY A 203 -15.93 -0.97 -8.58
C GLY A 203 -15.62 -2.44 -8.28
N VAL A 204 -14.65 -3.03 -8.97
CA VAL A 204 -14.23 -4.42 -8.74
C VAL A 204 -13.63 -4.59 -7.34
N THR A 205 -12.74 -3.69 -6.93
CA THR A 205 -12.14 -3.72 -5.59
C THR A 205 -13.19 -3.51 -4.52
N PHE A 206 -14.19 -2.65 -4.76
CA PHE A 206 -15.30 -2.43 -3.84
C PHE A 206 -16.15 -3.69 -3.63
N CYS A 207 -16.53 -4.39 -4.70
CA CYS A 207 -17.26 -5.66 -4.59
C CYS A 207 -16.46 -6.74 -3.84
N PHE A 208 -15.16 -6.85 -4.16
CA PHE A 208 -14.27 -7.80 -3.48
C PHE A 208 -14.12 -7.47 -2.00
N HIS A 209 -14.07 -6.18 -1.67
CA HIS A 209 -13.94 -5.71 -0.30
C HIS A 209 -15.20 -5.98 0.54
N ILE A 210 -16.40 -5.72 0.02
CA ILE A 210 -17.68 -6.06 0.69
C ILE A 210 -17.71 -7.54 1.10
N THR A 211 -17.10 -8.40 0.29
CA THR A 211 -17.07 -9.85 0.52
C THR A 211 -16.11 -10.24 1.65
N VAL A 212 -15.00 -9.53 1.82
CA VAL A 212 -13.94 -9.90 2.77
C VAL A 212 -14.08 -9.23 4.14
N ARG A 213 -14.89 -8.16 4.27
CA ARG A 213 -15.06 -7.39 5.54
C ARG A 213 -13.71 -7.09 6.23
N SER A 214 -12.68 -6.77 5.45
CA SER A 214 -11.40 -6.32 6.01
C SER A 214 -11.47 -4.83 6.37
N SER A 215 -10.55 -4.39 7.23
CA SER A 215 -10.37 -2.99 7.59
C SER A 215 -9.96 -2.18 6.34
N ILE A 216 -10.76 -1.18 5.96
CA ILE A 216 -10.53 -0.41 4.70
C ILE A 216 -9.31 0.48 4.81
N PHE A 217 -9.07 1.10 5.97
CA PHE A 217 -8.20 2.27 6.08
C PHE A 217 -6.81 1.94 6.64
N LEU A 218 -6.79 1.16 7.71
CA LEU A 218 -5.60 0.66 8.38
C LEU A 218 -5.86 -0.80 8.73
N PRO A 219 -4.95 -1.74 8.45
CA PRO A 219 -4.97 -3.05 9.10
C PRO A 219 -5.14 -2.81 10.60
N ASP A 220 -6.22 -3.31 11.21
CA ASP A 220 -6.47 -3.15 12.65
C ASP A 220 -5.28 -3.64 13.50
N GLU A 221 -4.43 -4.47 12.89
CA GLU A 221 -3.17 -5.01 13.43
C GLU A 221 -1.98 -4.69 12.49
N SER A 222 -1.68 -3.41 12.22
CA SER A 222 -0.42 -3.01 11.55
C SER A 222 0.80 -3.06 12.49
N HIS A 223 0.78 -4.00 13.45
CA HIS A 223 1.88 -4.32 14.36
C HIS A 223 2.95 -5.16 13.64
N LEU A 224 4.04 -5.50 14.35
CA LEU A 224 5.05 -6.45 13.87
C LEU A 224 4.40 -7.79 13.47
N ASP A 225 3.30 -8.14 14.14
CA ASP A 225 2.41 -9.24 13.77
C ASP A 225 1.50 -8.80 12.63
N ALA A 226 1.99 -8.88 11.39
CA ALA A 226 1.18 -8.59 10.21
C ALA A 226 -0.13 -9.39 10.26
N ALA A 227 -1.28 -8.72 10.35
CA ALA A 227 -2.59 -9.37 10.25
C ALA A 227 -2.63 -10.26 9.01
N LEU A 228 -2.65 -11.58 9.24
CA LEU A 228 -2.64 -12.58 8.16
C LEU A 228 -3.80 -12.38 7.18
N ASN A 229 -4.94 -11.87 7.67
CA ASN A 229 -6.10 -11.56 6.85
C ASN A 229 -5.84 -10.42 5.86
N ASP A 230 -5.26 -9.31 6.32
CA ASP A 230 -4.95 -8.17 5.46
C ASP A 230 -3.80 -8.50 4.50
N LEU A 231 -2.81 -9.24 4.98
CA LEU A 231 -1.73 -9.75 4.15
C LEU A 231 -2.28 -10.64 3.02
N ALA A 232 -3.17 -11.58 3.33
CA ALA A 232 -3.80 -12.45 2.35
C ALA A 232 -4.67 -11.65 1.36
N TYR A 233 -5.42 -10.66 1.83
CA TYR A 233 -6.24 -9.80 0.99
C TYR A 233 -5.41 -9.08 -0.07
N TYR A 234 -4.35 -8.37 0.32
CA TYR A 234 -3.50 -7.65 -0.64
C TYR A 234 -2.63 -8.58 -1.50
N MET A 235 -2.31 -9.77 -0.98
CA MET A 235 -1.59 -10.80 -1.72
C MET A 235 -2.36 -11.26 -2.97
N VAL A 236 -3.70 -11.37 -2.90
CA VAL A 236 -4.53 -11.71 -4.07
C VAL A 236 -4.32 -10.70 -5.21
N PHE A 237 -4.35 -9.40 -4.91
CA PHE A 237 -4.15 -8.36 -5.92
C PHE A 237 -2.73 -8.38 -6.51
N TYR A 238 -1.73 -8.59 -5.66
CA TYR A 238 -0.34 -8.70 -6.10
C TYR A 238 -0.13 -9.87 -7.08
N PHE A 239 -0.60 -11.07 -6.73
CA PHE A 239 -0.46 -12.25 -7.58
C PHE A 239 -1.36 -12.21 -8.81
N PHE A 240 -2.52 -11.55 -8.73
CA PHE A 240 -3.33 -11.25 -9.89
C PHE A 240 -2.55 -10.39 -10.91
N GLY A 241 -1.81 -9.39 -10.44
CA GLY A 241 -0.90 -8.60 -11.27
C GLY A 241 0.23 -9.42 -11.92
N VAL A 242 0.76 -10.42 -11.22
CA VAL A 242 1.74 -11.38 -11.78
C VAL A 242 1.10 -12.24 -12.88
N GLY A 243 -0.11 -12.76 -12.66
CA GLY A 243 -0.83 -13.56 -13.65
C GLY A 243 -1.18 -12.79 -14.91
N LEU A 244 -1.58 -11.53 -14.76
CA LEU A 244 -1.87 -10.59 -15.83
C LEU A 244 -0.69 -10.42 -16.80
N PHE A 245 0.54 -10.41 -16.27
CA PHE A 245 1.75 -10.37 -17.09
C PHE A 245 1.89 -11.62 -17.98
N HIS A 246 1.51 -12.80 -17.51
CA HIS A 246 1.62 -14.07 -18.25
C HIS A 246 0.47 -14.35 -19.20
N CYS A 247 -0.71 -13.75 -18.98
CA CYS A 247 -1.89 -13.99 -19.82
C CYS A 247 -1.98 -13.09 -21.05
N LYS A 248 -1.30 -11.95 -21.06
CA LYS A 248 -1.18 -11.16 -22.28
C LYS A 248 0.02 -11.66 -23.08
N ASN A 249 -0.19 -11.88 -24.37
CA ASN A 249 0.89 -11.93 -25.35
C ASN A 249 1.50 -10.53 -25.53
N PHE A 250 2.11 -9.95 -24.49
CA PHE A 250 2.80 -8.65 -24.55
C PHE A 250 4.07 -8.67 -25.44
N PHE A 251 4.37 -9.80 -26.08
CA PHE A 251 5.54 -10.04 -26.92
C PHE A 251 5.20 -10.57 -28.32
N SER A 252 3.97 -10.33 -28.82
CA SER A 252 3.69 -10.54 -30.24
C SER A 252 3.56 -9.22 -30.98
#